data_AF-A0A3M0A3C8-F1
#
_entry.id   AF-A0A3M0A3C8-F1
#
_cell.length_a   1.000
_cell.length_b   1.000
_cell.length_c   1.000
_cell.angle_alpha   90.00
_cell.angle_beta   90.00
_cell.angle_gamma   90.00
#
_symmetry.space_group_name_H-M   'P 1'
#
loop_
_entity.id
_entity.type
_entity.pdbx_description
1 polymer ?
#
loop_
_entity_poly.entity_id
_entity_poly.type
_entity_poly.pdbx_seq_one_letter_code
_entity_poly.pdbx_strand_id
1 'polypeptide(L)'
;MQSELVDHLANSIEEQWQEKPNRSFEEALNIEFKKFGVFGFMDVVEKRQVVLGKKYNGLVWQHFKDFFGVPKIILTIAMTLLLFTFIKLSFFKEWILVGFYILLLGFTFYEMFKNRKTRKERKKLNEKKWLFEEIINQYGTFSATIILPINLLVQLINHGDNFLNNDYWILGISFLFVLFSLVLIIVFKIIPSKICIYLEATYPEYKFEKL
;
A
#
# COMPACT_ATOMS: atom_id res chain seq x y z
N MET A 1 17.87 -8.28 -12.66
CA MET A 1 16.99 -7.24 -13.22
C MET A 1 17.60 -5.85 -13.26
N GLN A 2 17.89 -5.14 -12.15
CA GLN A 2 18.63 -3.86 -12.28
C GLN A 2 20.07 -4.08 -12.76
N SER A 3 20.79 -5.06 -12.19
CA SER A 3 22.10 -5.49 -12.69
C SER A 3 22.04 -5.93 -14.14
N GLU A 4 21.12 -6.83 -14.45
CA GLU A 4 20.88 -7.38 -15.79
C GLU A 4 20.60 -6.32 -16.88
N LEU A 5 19.90 -5.24 -16.55
CA LEU A 5 19.64 -4.15 -17.49
C LEU A 5 20.88 -3.28 -17.70
N VAL A 6 21.67 -3.05 -16.64
CA VAL A 6 22.96 -2.35 -16.74
C VAL A 6 23.98 -3.19 -17.51
N ASP A 7 24.05 -4.49 -17.23
CA ASP A 7 24.92 -5.44 -17.93
C ASP A 7 24.52 -5.56 -19.40
N HIS A 8 23.21 -5.58 -19.71
CA HIS A 8 22.73 -5.54 -21.09
C HIS A 8 23.15 -4.23 -21.79
N LEU A 9 22.99 -3.07 -21.14
CA LEU A 9 23.42 -1.79 -21.72
C LEU A 9 24.94 -1.77 -21.93
N ALA A 10 25.73 -2.26 -20.97
CA ALA A 10 27.17 -2.32 -21.06
C ALA A 10 27.63 -3.22 -22.21
N ASN A 11 27.12 -4.46 -22.28
CA ASN A 11 27.42 -5.40 -23.36
C ASN A 11 27.00 -4.85 -24.72
N SER A 12 25.81 -4.26 -24.84
CA SER A 12 25.35 -3.64 -26.09
C SER A 12 26.22 -2.46 -26.53
N ILE A 13 26.78 -1.69 -25.60
CA ILE A 13 27.71 -0.60 -25.93
C ILE A 13 29.07 -1.17 -26.36
N GLU A 14 29.55 -2.22 -25.69
CA GLU A 14 30.78 -2.92 -26.07
C GLU A 14 30.69 -3.55 -27.47
N GLU A 15 29.58 -4.20 -27.81
CA GLU A 15 29.31 -4.72 -29.16
C GLU A 15 29.29 -3.60 -30.21
N GLN A 16 28.67 -2.46 -29.89
CA GLN A 16 28.67 -1.29 -30.79
C GLN A 16 30.08 -0.74 -31.02
N TRP A 17 30.97 -0.80 -30.02
CA TRP A 17 32.36 -0.38 -30.16
C TRP A 17 33.22 -1.39 -30.92
N GLN A 18 32.92 -2.69 -30.85
CA GLN A 18 33.54 -3.71 -31.71
C GLN A 18 33.23 -3.43 -33.19
N GLU A 19 31.98 -3.07 -33.51
CA GLU A 19 31.58 -2.75 -34.88
C GLU A 19 32.04 -1.35 -35.35
N LYS A 20 32.01 -0.35 -34.44
CA LYS A 20 32.40 1.04 -34.73
C LYS A 20 33.23 1.63 -33.59
N PRO A 21 34.56 1.44 -33.60
CA PRO A 21 35.46 1.86 -32.50
C PRO A 21 35.45 3.36 -32.20
N ASN A 22 35.15 4.20 -33.18
CA ASN A 22 35.16 5.66 -33.03
C ASN A 22 33.81 6.26 -32.58
N ARG A 23 32.79 5.42 -32.31
CA ARG A 23 31.49 5.89 -31.83
C ARG A 23 31.59 6.40 -30.38
N SER A 24 31.00 7.55 -30.09
CA SER A 24 31.02 8.09 -28.72
C SER A 24 30.11 7.28 -27.79
N PHE A 25 30.40 7.32 -26.48
CA PHE A 25 29.54 6.67 -25.47
C PHE A 25 28.09 7.18 -25.51
N GLU A 26 27.89 8.50 -25.61
CA GLU A 26 26.56 9.10 -25.67
C GLU A 26 25.78 8.68 -26.93
N GLU A 27 26.46 8.52 -28.06
CA GLU A 27 25.83 7.99 -29.27
C GLU A 27 25.44 6.53 -29.11
N ALA A 28 26.33 5.70 -28.58
CA ALA A 28 26.06 4.27 -28.36
C ALA A 28 24.92 4.04 -27.35
N LEU A 29 24.92 4.82 -26.27
CA LEU A 29 23.86 4.81 -25.26
C LEU A 29 22.53 5.26 -25.84
N ASN A 30 22.50 6.34 -26.63
CA ASN A 30 21.27 6.82 -27.25
C ASN A 30 20.69 5.84 -28.27
N ILE A 31 21.54 5.16 -29.03
CA ILE A 31 21.11 4.11 -29.97
C ILE A 31 20.47 2.96 -29.20
N GLU A 32 21.11 2.50 -28.13
CA GLU A 32 20.59 1.41 -27.31
C GLU A 32 19.31 1.82 -26.57
N PHE A 33 19.28 3.02 -26.00
CA PHE A 33 18.11 3.57 -25.32
C PHE A 33 16.90 3.68 -26.25
N LYS A 34 17.10 4.05 -27.51
CA LYS A 34 16.03 4.09 -28.53
C LYS A 34 15.44 2.70 -28.84
N LYS A 35 16.17 1.60 -28.63
CA LYS A 35 15.62 0.24 -28.76
C LYS A 35 14.53 -0.05 -27.73
N PHE A 36 14.55 0.65 -26.59
CA PHE A 36 13.49 0.58 -25.57
C PHE A 36 12.25 1.44 -25.92
N GLY A 37 12.23 2.09 -27.10
CA GLY A 37 11.09 2.87 -27.59
C GLY A 37 10.99 4.29 -27.00
N VAL A 38 9.92 5.01 -27.37
CA VAL A 38 9.71 6.43 -26.98
C VAL A 38 9.59 6.59 -25.46
N PHE A 39 9.15 5.56 -24.75
CA PHE A 39 8.99 5.55 -23.30
C PHE A 39 10.22 4.99 -22.55
N GLY A 40 11.28 4.57 -23.26
CA GLY A 40 12.52 4.06 -22.66
C GLY A 40 12.27 2.93 -21.66
N PHE A 41 12.76 3.08 -20.43
CA PHE A 41 12.65 2.04 -19.39
C PHE A 41 11.29 1.93 -18.71
N MET A 42 10.26 2.67 -19.15
CA MET A 42 8.96 2.69 -18.48
C MET A 42 8.36 1.30 -18.31
N ASP A 43 8.38 0.47 -19.35
CA ASP A 43 7.85 -0.89 -19.31
C ASP A 43 8.59 -1.78 -18.29
N VAL A 44 9.90 -1.59 -18.14
CA VAL A 44 10.71 -2.36 -17.19
C VAL A 44 10.40 -1.93 -15.76
N VAL A 45 10.28 -0.62 -15.54
CA VAL A 45 9.91 -0.05 -14.24
C VAL A 45 8.50 -0.50 -13.86
N GLU A 46 7.54 -0.47 -14.77
CA GLU A 46 6.16 -0.90 -14.54
C GLU A 46 6.10 -2.40 -14.17
N LYS A 47 6.79 -3.26 -14.94
CA LYS A 47 6.91 -4.70 -14.58
C LYS A 47 7.48 -4.88 -13.18
N ARG A 48 8.50 -4.10 -12.81
CA ARG A 48 9.09 -4.15 -11.46
C ARG A 48 8.09 -3.67 -10.39
N GLN A 49 7.34 -2.61 -10.68
CA GLN A 49 6.27 -2.12 -9.79
C GLN A 49 5.19 -3.17 -9.57
N VAL A 50 4.75 -3.88 -10.62
CA VAL A 50 3.76 -4.96 -10.50
C VAL A 50 4.28 -6.10 -9.62
N VAL A 51 5.53 -6.53 -9.81
CA VAL A 51 6.16 -7.59 -8.98
C VAL A 51 6.25 -7.16 -7.51
N LEU A 52 6.70 -5.94 -7.26
CA LEU A 52 6.81 -5.39 -5.91
C LEU A 52 5.42 -5.14 -5.28
N GLY A 53 4.41 -4.78 -6.08
CA GLY A 53 3.02 -4.67 -5.64
C GLY A 53 2.44 -6.02 -5.20
N LYS A 54 2.71 -7.10 -5.95
CA LYS A 54 2.36 -8.48 -5.52
C LYS A 54 3.06 -8.86 -4.22
N LYS A 55 4.34 -8.51 -4.06
CA LYS A 55 5.09 -8.71 -2.81
C LYS A 55 4.43 -7.96 -1.64
N TYR A 56 4.04 -6.70 -1.85
CA TYR A 56 3.32 -5.91 -0.86
C TYR A 56 2.00 -6.57 -0.45
N ASN A 57 1.18 -7.00 -1.40
CA ASN A 57 -0.09 -7.69 -1.09
C ASN A 57 0.14 -8.98 -0.30
N GLY A 58 1.19 -9.73 -0.62
CA GLY A 58 1.62 -10.89 0.16
C GLY A 58 1.96 -10.54 1.61
N LEU A 59 2.69 -9.44 1.83
CA LEU A 59 3.00 -8.94 3.18
C LEU A 59 1.73 -8.55 3.94
N VAL A 60 0.82 -7.77 3.32
CA VAL A 60 -0.47 -7.40 3.94
C VAL A 60 -1.23 -8.65 4.36
N TRP A 61 -1.31 -9.65 3.48
CA TRP A 61 -2.00 -10.90 3.75
C TRP A 61 -1.35 -11.72 4.87
N GLN A 62 -0.02 -11.74 4.93
CA GLN A 62 0.72 -12.38 6.01
C GLN A 62 0.44 -11.70 7.35
N HIS A 63 0.57 -10.37 7.44
CA HIS A 63 0.23 -9.65 8.69
C HIS A 63 -1.23 -9.81 9.07
N PHE A 64 -2.14 -9.87 8.09
CA PHE A 64 -3.54 -10.14 8.32
C PHE A 64 -3.75 -11.53 8.95
N LYS A 65 -3.13 -12.59 8.40
CA LYS A 65 -3.19 -13.94 8.98
C LYS A 65 -2.56 -14.01 10.37
N ASP A 66 -1.39 -13.40 10.55
CA ASP A 66 -0.69 -13.32 11.84
C ASP A 66 -1.51 -12.51 12.88
N PHE A 67 -2.41 -11.65 12.40
CA PHE A 67 -3.34 -10.92 13.24
C PHE A 67 -4.47 -11.82 13.76
N PHE A 68 -4.86 -12.90 13.09
CA PHE A 68 -5.90 -13.83 13.58
C PHE A 68 -5.35 -14.98 14.43
N GLY A 69 -4.36 -14.72 15.27
CA GLY A 69 -4.04 -15.64 16.37
C GLY A 69 -5.19 -15.73 17.39
N VAL A 70 -5.29 -16.86 18.10
CA VAL A 70 -6.37 -17.18 19.07
C VAL A 70 -6.81 -16.01 19.98
N PRO A 71 -5.91 -15.23 20.64
CA PRO A 71 -6.35 -14.12 21.50
C PRO A 71 -6.96 -12.94 20.71
N LYS A 72 -6.53 -12.72 19.47
CA LYS A 72 -6.97 -11.59 18.64
C LYS A 72 -8.28 -11.89 17.90
N ILE A 73 -8.57 -13.16 17.60
CA ILE A 73 -9.89 -13.59 17.12
C ILE A 73 -10.95 -13.27 18.17
N ILE A 74 -10.68 -13.62 19.43
CA ILE A 74 -11.60 -13.33 20.55
C ILE A 74 -11.82 -11.82 20.68
N LEU A 75 -10.77 -11.02 20.60
CA LEU A 75 -10.89 -9.56 20.61
C LEU A 75 -11.74 -9.05 19.44
N THR A 76 -11.55 -9.60 18.23
CA THR A 76 -12.33 -9.21 17.05
C THR A 76 -13.82 -9.51 17.26
N ILE A 77 -14.16 -10.71 17.74
CA ILE A 77 -15.54 -11.10 18.05
C ILE A 77 -16.12 -10.18 19.14
N ALA A 78 -15.37 -9.92 20.21
CA ALA A 78 -15.79 -9.03 21.28
C ALA A 78 -16.08 -7.60 20.78
N MET A 79 -15.21 -7.04 19.94
CA MET A 79 -15.41 -5.72 19.34
C MET A 79 -16.62 -5.70 18.40
N THR A 80 -16.83 -6.76 17.63
CA THR A 80 -18.01 -6.89 16.76
C THR A 80 -19.30 -6.94 17.56
N LEU A 81 -19.36 -7.74 18.63
CA LEU A 81 -20.54 -7.84 19.49
C LEU A 81 -20.81 -6.54 20.24
N LEU A 82 -19.77 -5.83 20.68
CA LEU A 82 -19.88 -4.52 21.30
C LEU A 82 -20.49 -3.51 20.32
N LEU A 83 -19.94 -3.41 19.11
CA LEU A 83 -20.46 -2.51 18.07
C LEU A 83 -21.90 -2.85 17.69
N PHE A 84 -22.19 -4.14 17.51
CA PHE A 84 -23.54 -4.64 17.23
C PHE A 84 -24.54 -4.22 18.31
N THR A 85 -24.21 -4.45 19.59
CA THR A 85 -25.08 -4.11 20.71
C THR A 85 -25.28 -2.59 20.81
N PHE A 86 -24.22 -1.83 20.60
CA PHE A 86 -24.26 -0.37 20.62
C PHE A 86 -25.16 0.20 19.52
N ILE A 87 -25.10 -0.35 18.30
CA ILE A 87 -26.01 0.03 17.21
C ILE A 87 -27.43 -0.39 17.54
N LYS A 88 -27.65 -1.62 18.03
CA LYS A 88 -29.00 -2.15 18.30
C LYS A 88 -29.75 -1.34 19.37
N LEU A 89 -29.04 -0.89 20.40
CA LEU A 89 -29.62 -0.14 21.52
C LEU A 89 -29.93 1.33 21.16
N SER A 90 -29.37 1.85 20.07
CA SER A 90 -29.52 3.25 19.69
C SER A 90 -30.74 3.49 18.80
N PHE A 91 -31.43 4.60 19.06
CA PHE A 91 -32.47 5.13 18.19
C PHE A 91 -31.91 5.72 16.87
N PHE A 92 -30.63 6.08 16.83
CA PHE A 92 -29.99 6.73 15.67
C PHE A 92 -28.93 5.82 15.01
N LYS A 93 -29.36 4.61 14.60
CA LYS A 93 -28.47 3.56 14.07
C LYS A 93 -27.62 4.01 12.87
N GLU A 94 -28.25 4.68 11.90
CA GLU A 94 -27.60 5.19 10.69
C GLU A 94 -26.50 6.20 11.02
N TRP A 95 -26.81 7.18 11.87
CA TRP A 95 -25.88 8.23 12.26
C TRP A 95 -24.68 7.69 13.05
N ILE A 96 -24.85 6.61 13.82
CA ILE A 96 -23.73 5.92 14.48
C ILE A 96 -22.79 5.33 13.43
N LEU A 97 -23.32 4.63 12.43
CA LEU A 97 -22.50 4.03 11.38
C LEU A 97 -21.77 5.08 10.55
N VAL A 98 -22.46 6.15 10.18
CA VAL A 98 -21.87 7.30 9.48
C VAL A 98 -20.79 7.96 10.35
N GLY A 99 -21.06 8.19 11.64
CA GLY A 99 -20.09 8.77 12.57
C GLY A 99 -18.84 7.90 12.75
N PHE A 100 -19.01 6.59 12.89
CA PHE A 100 -17.90 5.63 12.96
C PHE A 100 -17.07 5.64 11.68
N TYR A 101 -17.73 5.71 10.53
CA TYR A 101 -17.04 5.81 9.24
C TYR A 101 -16.25 7.11 9.09
N ILE A 102 -16.83 8.26 9.49
CA ILE A 102 -16.13 9.55 9.51
C ILE A 102 -14.90 9.49 10.44
N LEU A 103 -15.01 8.83 11.59
CA LEU A 103 -13.88 8.63 12.50
C LEU A 103 -12.77 7.82 11.84
N LEU A 104 -13.11 6.71 11.17
CA LEU A 104 -12.14 5.92 10.42
C LEU A 104 -11.46 6.73 9.32
N LEU A 105 -12.23 7.52 8.56
CA LEU A 105 -11.67 8.42 7.57
C LEU A 105 -10.71 9.42 8.22
N GLY A 106 -11.11 10.07 9.30
CA GLY A 106 -10.26 11.00 10.06
C GLY A 106 -8.95 10.37 10.50
N PHE A 107 -9.00 9.13 11.02
CA PHE A 107 -7.81 8.35 11.35
C PHE A 107 -6.89 8.09 10.15
N THR A 108 -7.46 7.67 9.01
CA THR A 108 -6.66 7.42 7.79
C THR A 108 -6.00 8.70 7.28
N PHE A 109 -6.72 9.83 7.26
CA PHE A 109 -6.17 11.12 6.88
C PHE A 109 -5.06 11.55 7.84
N TYR A 110 -5.27 11.40 9.15
CA TYR A 110 -4.25 11.73 10.16
C TYR A 110 -2.94 10.95 9.93
N GLU A 111 -3.00 9.62 9.81
CA GLU A 111 -1.81 8.80 9.55
C GLU A 111 -1.18 9.12 8.18
N MET A 112 -1.99 9.42 7.17
CA MET A 112 -1.52 9.86 5.86
C MET A 112 -0.76 11.19 5.93
N PHE A 113 -1.27 12.19 6.66
CA PHE A 113 -0.58 13.48 6.86
C PHE A 113 0.71 13.31 7.66
N LYS A 114 0.69 12.51 8.72
CA LYS A 114 1.87 12.17 9.51
C LYS A 114 2.96 11.52 8.65
N ASN A 115 2.60 10.49 7.88
CA ASN A 115 3.53 9.81 6.97
C ASN A 115 4.06 10.75 5.89
N ARG A 116 3.22 11.65 5.35
CA ARG A 116 3.68 12.69 4.40
C ARG A 116 4.69 13.65 5.02
N LYS A 117 4.51 14.05 6.29
CA LYS A 117 5.44 14.92 7.01
C LYS A 117 6.81 14.23 7.19
N THR A 118 6.81 13.00 7.69
CA THR A 118 8.05 12.20 7.84
C THR A 118 8.78 12.02 6.51
N ARG A 119 8.06 11.83 5.40
CA ARG A 119 8.67 11.76 4.06
C ARG A 119 9.29 13.08 3.64
N LYS A 120 8.65 14.22 3.93
CA LYS A 120 9.22 15.54 3.61
C LYS A 120 10.52 15.78 4.39
N GLU A 121 10.59 15.31 5.63
CA GLU A 121 11.80 15.40 6.46
C GLU A 121 12.93 14.53 5.89
N ARG A 122 12.66 13.28 5.52
CA ARG A 122 13.64 12.39 4.85
C ARG A 122 14.12 12.91 3.50
N LYS A 123 13.23 13.52 2.71
CA LYS A 123 13.59 14.16 1.43
C LYS A 123 14.55 15.34 1.61
N LYS A 124 14.49 16.06 2.74
CA LYS A 124 15.43 17.15 3.03
C LYS A 124 16.82 16.65 3.38
N LEU A 125 16.95 15.40 3.83
CA LEU A 125 18.21 14.75 4.17
C LEU A 125 18.91 14.13 2.95
N ASN A 126 18.41 14.34 1.73
CA ASN A 126 18.94 13.76 0.48
C ASN A 126 19.04 12.21 0.51
N GLU A 127 18.24 11.55 1.35
CA GLU A 127 18.19 10.09 1.43
C GLU A 127 17.72 9.49 0.09
N LYS A 128 18.36 8.40 -0.33
CA LYS A 128 18.02 7.68 -1.56
C LYS A 128 16.58 7.16 -1.49
N LYS A 129 15.85 7.31 -2.60
CA LYS A 129 14.46 6.82 -2.71
C LYS A 129 14.45 5.37 -3.15
N TRP A 130 13.79 4.53 -2.36
CA TRP A 130 13.57 3.12 -2.70
C TRP A 130 12.21 2.92 -3.34
N LEU A 131 12.17 2.25 -4.50
CA LEU A 131 10.92 2.00 -5.22
C LEU A 131 9.92 1.20 -4.37
N PHE A 132 10.38 0.19 -3.63
CA PHE A 132 9.50 -0.58 -2.75
C PHE A 132 8.96 0.24 -1.58
N GLU A 133 9.78 1.15 -1.03
CA GLU A 133 9.31 2.10 -0.02
C GLU A 133 8.20 2.97 -0.59
N GLU A 134 8.37 3.48 -1.81
CA GLU A 134 7.36 4.28 -2.50
C GLU A 134 6.06 3.50 -2.72
N ILE A 135 6.15 2.21 -3.10
CA ILE A 135 4.99 1.32 -3.24
C ILE A 135 4.26 1.14 -1.90
N ILE A 136 4.96 0.75 -0.83
CA ILE A 136 4.35 0.60 0.51
C ILE A 136 3.62 1.91 0.90
N ASN A 137 4.29 3.02 0.62
CA ASN A 137 3.82 4.35 0.92
C ASN A 137 2.63 4.80 0.06
N GLN A 138 2.57 4.39 -1.21
CA GLN A 138 1.51 4.75 -2.17
C GLN A 138 0.25 3.93 -1.93
N TYR A 139 0.39 2.62 -1.65
CA TYR A 139 -0.72 1.75 -1.26
C TYR A 139 -1.29 2.12 0.12
N GLY A 140 -0.46 2.66 1.02
CA GLY A 140 -0.92 3.33 2.23
C GLY A 140 -1.57 4.71 1.99
N THR A 141 -1.66 5.21 0.76
CA THR A 141 -2.18 6.57 0.47
C THR A 141 -3.43 6.58 -0.42
N PHE A 142 -3.55 5.73 -1.45
CA PHE A 142 -4.60 5.98 -2.46
C PHE A 142 -5.08 4.72 -3.20
N SER A 143 -6.40 4.45 -3.06
CA SER A 143 -7.33 3.75 -3.95
C SER A 143 -8.14 2.64 -3.26
N ALA A 144 -7.52 1.52 -2.88
CA ALA A 144 -8.30 0.37 -2.37
C ALA A 144 -8.92 0.60 -0.98
N THR A 145 -8.27 1.33 -0.08
CA THR A 145 -8.77 1.56 1.29
C THR A 145 -9.82 2.68 1.39
N ILE A 146 -9.90 3.59 0.42
CA ILE A 146 -10.83 4.74 0.49
C ILE A 146 -12.03 4.55 -0.46
N ILE A 147 -11.83 3.94 -1.63
CA ILE A 147 -12.90 3.84 -2.65
C ILE A 147 -13.94 2.77 -2.28
N LEU A 148 -13.50 1.60 -1.79
CA LEU A 148 -14.39 0.51 -1.38
C LEU A 148 -15.42 0.94 -0.34
N PRO A 149 -15.05 1.65 0.74
CA PRO A 149 -16.03 2.00 1.76
C PRO A 149 -16.86 3.24 1.46
N ILE A 150 -16.48 4.12 0.51
CA ILE A 150 -17.34 5.23 0.06
C ILE A 150 -18.62 4.70 -0.58
N ASN A 151 -18.53 3.64 -1.40
CA ASN A 151 -19.71 3.04 -2.03
C ASN A 151 -20.65 2.44 -0.96
N LEU A 152 -20.09 1.73 0.02
CA LEU A 152 -20.85 1.22 1.15
C LEU A 152 -21.51 2.33 1.98
N LEU A 153 -20.82 3.46 2.19
CA LEU A 153 -21.38 4.64 2.87
C LEU A 153 -22.60 5.18 2.10
N VAL A 154 -22.48 5.36 0.79
CA VAL A 154 -23.57 5.86 -0.06
C VAL A 154 -24.76 4.90 -0.03
N GLN A 155 -24.50 3.59 -0.03
CA GLN A 155 -25.56 2.58 0.07
C GLN A 155 -26.25 2.58 1.44
N LEU A 156 -25.49 2.80 2.53
CA LEU A 156 -26.02 2.93 3.89
C LEU A 156 -26.87 4.20 4.06
N ILE A 157 -26.50 5.33 3.43
CA ILE A 157 -27.31 6.55 3.47
C ILE A 157 -28.61 6.39 2.67
N ASN A 158 -28.53 5.78 1.48
CA ASN A 158 -29.67 5.74 0.56
C ASN A 158 -30.67 4.61 0.88
N HIS A 159 -30.23 3.54 1.54
CA HIS A 159 -31.03 2.34 1.79
C HIS A 159 -30.87 1.80 3.23
N GLY A 160 -30.39 2.62 4.17
CA GLY A 160 -30.06 2.22 5.54
C GLY A 160 -31.23 1.54 6.27
N ASP A 161 -32.42 2.13 6.19
CA ASP A 161 -33.65 1.59 6.79
C ASP A 161 -33.93 0.11 6.44
N ASN A 162 -33.68 -0.32 5.20
CA ASN A 162 -33.92 -1.70 4.78
C ASN A 162 -32.91 -2.68 5.40
N PHE A 163 -31.66 -2.25 5.59
CA PHE A 163 -30.59 -3.09 6.14
C PHE A 163 -30.54 -3.06 7.67
N LEU A 164 -30.91 -1.94 8.31
CA LEU A 164 -30.78 -1.72 9.75
C LEU A 164 -32.00 -2.17 10.57
N ASN A 165 -33.02 -2.70 9.90
CA ASN A 165 -34.17 -3.35 10.52
C ASN A 165 -33.95 -4.85 10.79
N ASN A 166 -32.96 -5.48 10.14
CA ASN A 166 -32.66 -6.90 10.30
C ASN A 166 -31.38 -7.11 11.12
N ASP A 167 -31.51 -7.79 12.26
CA ASP A 167 -30.40 -8.06 13.18
C ASP A 167 -29.20 -8.78 12.50
N TYR A 168 -29.43 -9.66 11.53
CA TYR A 168 -28.36 -10.35 10.81
C TYR A 168 -27.53 -9.39 9.95
N TRP A 169 -28.19 -8.41 9.32
CA TRP A 169 -27.51 -7.37 8.53
C TRP A 169 -26.70 -6.43 9.41
N ILE A 170 -27.24 -6.02 10.57
CA ILE A 170 -26.51 -5.20 11.54
C ILE A 170 -25.26 -5.93 12.04
N LEU A 171 -25.37 -7.23 12.33
CA LEU A 171 -24.23 -8.05 12.77
C LEU A 171 -23.17 -8.17 11.67
N GLY A 172 -23.59 -8.46 10.42
CA GLY A 172 -22.68 -8.55 9.28
C GLY A 172 -21.95 -7.24 9.00
N ILE A 173 -22.67 -6.11 9.01
CA ILE A 173 -22.09 -4.77 8.85
C ILE A 173 -21.10 -4.48 9.98
N SER A 174 -21.46 -4.76 11.23
CA SER A 174 -20.59 -4.56 12.40
C SER A 174 -19.29 -5.37 12.28
N PHE A 175 -19.39 -6.62 11.84
CA PHE A 175 -18.23 -7.47 11.61
C PHE A 175 -17.32 -6.90 10.51
N LEU A 176 -17.90 -6.48 9.37
CA LEU A 176 -17.15 -5.89 8.27
C LEU A 176 -16.45 -4.58 8.67
N PHE A 177 -17.10 -3.71 9.46
CA PHE A 177 -16.49 -2.49 9.96
C PHE A 177 -15.30 -2.75 10.88
N VAL A 178 -15.44 -3.72 11.80
CA VAL A 178 -14.32 -4.12 12.68
C VAL A 178 -13.18 -4.70 11.84
N LEU A 179 -13.48 -5.63 10.92
CA LEU A 179 -12.48 -6.25 10.05
C LEU A 179 -11.75 -5.22 9.19
N PHE A 180 -12.49 -4.27 8.61
CA PHE A 180 -11.93 -3.16 7.85
C PHE A 180 -11.03 -2.26 8.72
N SER A 181 -11.46 -1.93 9.94
CA SER A 181 -10.65 -1.16 10.90
C SER A 181 -9.32 -1.87 11.20
N LEU A 182 -9.33 -3.19 11.35
CA LEU A 182 -8.10 -3.98 11.57
C LEU A 182 -7.16 -3.89 10.37
N VAL A 183 -7.68 -4.03 9.15
CA VAL A 183 -6.89 -3.88 7.93
C VAL A 183 -6.26 -2.49 7.85
N LEU A 184 -7.00 -1.43 8.19
CA LEU A 184 -6.46 -0.07 8.25
C LEU A 184 -5.32 0.05 9.27
N ILE A 185 -5.45 -0.52 10.46
CA ILE A 185 -4.38 -0.51 11.47
C ILE A 185 -3.13 -1.24 10.94
N ILE A 186 -3.30 -2.39 10.28
CA ILE A 186 -2.18 -3.14 9.68
C ILE A 186 -1.47 -2.28 8.64
N VAL A 187 -2.22 -1.71 7.69
CA VAL A 187 -1.68 -0.96 6.55
C VAL A 187 -1.04 0.35 6.96
N PHE A 188 -1.65 1.11 7.87
CA PHE A 188 -1.19 2.45 8.24
C PHE A 188 -0.22 2.47 9.42
N LYS A 189 -0.21 1.45 10.29
CA LYS A 189 0.63 1.42 11.50
C LYS A 189 1.66 0.29 11.49
N ILE A 190 1.23 -0.94 11.23
CA ILE A 190 2.11 -2.11 11.36
C ILE A 190 3.10 -2.21 10.19
N ILE A 191 2.63 -2.05 8.95
CA ILE A 191 3.52 -2.14 7.79
C ILE A 191 4.53 -0.99 7.76
N PRO A 192 4.15 0.28 7.97
CA PRO A 192 5.09 1.39 7.95
C PRO A 192 6.16 1.29 9.02
N SER A 193 5.83 0.80 10.22
CA SER A 193 6.82 0.58 11.28
C SER A 193 7.88 -0.48 10.95
N LYS A 194 7.57 -1.42 10.03
CA LYS A 194 8.47 -2.49 9.61
C LYS A 194 9.13 -2.25 8.25
N ILE A 195 8.99 -1.04 7.66
CA ILE A 195 9.53 -0.70 6.34
C ILE A 195 11.03 -1.02 6.22
N CYS A 196 11.83 -0.69 7.22
CA CYS A 196 13.27 -0.92 7.17
C CYS A 196 13.61 -2.40 6.96
N ILE A 197 12.93 -3.30 7.69
CA ILE A 197 13.11 -4.75 7.57
C ILE A 197 12.74 -5.23 6.16
N TYR A 198 11.64 -4.71 5.61
CA TYR A 198 11.22 -5.07 4.25
C TYR A 198 12.15 -4.54 3.17
N LEU A 199 12.73 -3.37 3.37
CA LEU A 199 13.74 -2.81 2.47
C LEU A 199 15.02 -3.62 2.52
N GLU A 200 15.55 -3.95 3.69
CA GLU A 200 16.73 -4.81 3.84
C GLU A 200 16.54 -6.19 3.21
N ALA A 201 15.34 -6.77 3.32
CA ALA A 201 15.01 -8.04 2.69
C ALA A 201 14.78 -7.94 1.17
N THR A 202 14.60 -6.74 0.62
CA THR A 202 14.34 -6.52 -0.82
C THR A 202 15.58 -5.99 -1.54
N TYR A 203 16.39 -5.21 -0.84
CA TYR A 203 17.58 -4.52 -1.32
C TYR A 203 18.70 -4.78 -0.30
N PRO A 204 19.49 -5.84 -0.45
CA PRO A 204 20.61 -6.13 0.45
C PRO A 204 21.59 -4.94 0.58
N GLU A 205 21.73 -4.16 -0.49
CA GLU A 205 22.54 -2.95 -0.56
C GLU A 205 22.10 -1.85 0.43
N TYR A 206 20.83 -1.86 0.87
CA TYR A 206 20.29 -0.90 1.83
C TYR A 206 20.98 -0.99 3.20
N LYS A 207 21.57 -2.14 3.54
CA LYS A 207 22.32 -2.32 4.80
C LYS A 207 23.59 -1.48 4.85
N PHE A 208 24.21 -1.21 3.71
CA PHE A 208 25.47 -0.46 3.63
C PHE A 208 25.28 1.05 3.61
N GLU A 209 24.05 1.55 3.40
CA GLU A 209 23.72 2.98 3.49
C GLU A 209 23.44 3.47 4.92
N LYS A 210 23.24 2.55 5.87
CA LYS A 210 22.95 2.85 7.28
C LYS A 210 24.17 2.74 8.22
N LEU A 211 25.35 2.43 7.67
CA LEU A 211 26.65 2.47 8.33
C LEU A 211 27.28 3.86 8.12
#